data_AF-A0A7V8YTZ8-F1
#
_entry.id   AF-A0A7V8YTZ8-F1
#
_cell.length_a   1.000
_cell.length_b   1.000
_cell.length_c   1.000
_cell.angle_alpha   90.00
_cell.angle_beta   90.00
_cell.angle_gamma   90.00
#
_symmetry.space_group_name_H-M   'P 1'
#
loop_
_entity.id
_entity.type
_entity.pdbx_description
1 polymer ?
#
loop_
_entity_poly.entity_id
_entity_poly.type
_entity_poly.pdbx_seq_one_letter_code
_entity_poly.pdbx_strand_id
1 'polypeptide(L)' 'MAVPVGKEDEPGLEQIEVELLLEGIYRRYGFDFREYAPASLRRRLR' A
#
# COMPACT_ATOMS: atom_id res chain seq x y z
N MET A 1 -10.06 -6.11 20.05
CA MET A 1 -11.03 -6.49 18.98
C MET A 1 -10.72 -5.64 17.77
N ALA A 2 -10.61 -6.23 16.58
CA ALA A 2 -10.60 -5.45 15.35
C ALA A 2 -12.02 -4.93 15.11
N VAL A 3 -12.17 -3.62 14.92
CA VAL A 3 -13.44 -2.97 14.63
C VAL A 3 -13.46 -2.67 13.13
N PRO A 4 -14.57 -2.92 12.41
CA PRO A 4 -14.64 -2.55 11.00
C PRO A 4 -14.60 -1.02 10.89
N VAL A 5 -13.53 -0.51 10.30
CA VAL A 5 -13.50 0.87 9.80
C VAL A 5 -14.39 0.89 8.55
N GLY A 6 -15.33 1.82 8.48
CA GLY A 6 -16.28 1.92 7.37
C GLY A 6 -15.55 1.91 6.02
N LYS A 7 -16.12 1.21 5.03
CA LYS A 7 -15.61 1.22 3.65
C LYS A 7 -15.95 2.57 3.03
N GLU A 8 -15.13 3.57 3.31
CA GLU A 8 -15.18 4.83 2.60
C GLU A 8 -13.97 4.84 1.65
N ASP A 9 -14.20 5.19 0.40
CA ASP A 9 -13.17 5.47 -0.61
C ASP A 9 -12.40 6.73 -0.19
N GLU A 10 -11.71 6.62 0.94
CA GLU A 10 -10.93 7.69 1.53
C GLU A 10 -9.61 7.76 0.75
N PRO A 11 -9.21 8.93 0.21
CA PRO A 11 -7.95 9.07 -0.53
C PRO A 11 -6.72 8.58 0.24
N GLY A 12 -6.80 8.55 1.58
CA GLY A 12 -5.76 8.03 2.46
C GLY A 12 -5.72 6.50 2.60
N LEU A 13 -6.83 5.79 2.37
CA LEU A 13 -6.89 4.33 2.55
C LEU A 13 -6.01 3.61 1.52
N GLU A 14 -6.13 3.97 0.24
CA GLU A 14 -5.31 3.41 -0.84
C GLU A 14 -3.81 3.61 -0.55
N GLN A 15 -3.44 4.75 0.03
CA GLN A 15 -2.05 5.03 0.40
C GLN A 15 -1.56 4.10 1.52
N ILE A 16 -2.36 3.90 2.56
CA ILE A 16 -2.06 2.95 3.64
C ILE A 16 -1.91 1.53 3.08
N GLU A 17 -2.82 1.10 2.20
CA GLU A 17 -2.77 -0.23 1.57
C GLU A 17 -1.49 -0.42 0.75
N VAL A 18 -1.09 0.58 -0.03
CA VAL A 18 0.17 0.55 -0.79
C VAL A 18 1.38 0.45 0.14
N GLU A 19 1.43 1.24 1.21
CA GLU A 19 2.54 1.20 2.17
C GLU A 19 2.66 -0.17 2.85
N LEU A 20 1.53 -0.74 3.29
CA LEU A 20 1.48 -2.07 3.89
C LEU A 20 1.92 -3.16 2.92
N LEU A 21 1.52 -3.07 1.64
CA LEU A 21 1.94 -3.99 0.59
C LEU A 21 3.46 -3.93 0.39
N LEU A 22 4.02 -2.72 0.26
CA LEU A 22 5.46 -2.54 0.04
C LEU A 22 6.28 -3.06 1.23
N GLU A 23 5.83 -2.80 2.46
CA GLU A 23 6.48 -3.31 3.65
C GLU A 23 6.44 -4.85 3.71
N GLY A 24 5.31 -5.46 3.32
CA GLY A 24 5.19 -6.92 3.22
C GLY A 24 6.18 -7.51 2.19
N ILE A 25 6.33 -6.86 1.04
CA ILE A 25 7.27 -7.29 0.01
C ILE A 25 8.72 -7.17 0.50
N TYR A 26 9.06 -6.05 1.14
CA TYR A 26 10.37 -5.83 1.73
C TYR A 26 10.71 -6.91 2.75
N ARG A 27 9.82 -7.19 3.71
CA ARG A 27 10.04 -8.20 4.76
C ARG A 27 10.13 -9.62 4.25
N ARG A 28 9.30 -9.99 3.25
CA ARG A 28 9.21 -11.38 2.77
C ARG A 28 10.19 -11.70 1.66
N TYR A 29 10.48 -10.74 0.78
CA TYR A 29 11.25 -10.96 -0.45
C TYR A 29 12.52 -10.11 -0.54
N GLY A 30 12.74 -9.15 0.37
CA GLY A 30 13.94 -8.31 0.41
C GLY A 30 14.01 -7.23 -0.67
N PHE A 31 12.93 -6.99 -1.41
CA PHE A 31 12.86 -5.94 -2.42
C PHE A 31 12.31 -4.65 -1.83
N ASP A 32 13.03 -3.54 -2.02
CA ASP A 32 12.61 -2.21 -1.56
C ASP A 32 12.13 -1.36 -2.74
N PHE A 33 10.83 -1.03 -2.74
CA PHE A 33 10.19 -0.20 -3.76
C PHE A 33 9.65 1.12 -3.18
N ARG A 34 10.00 1.47 -1.93
CA ARG A 34 9.45 2.63 -1.22
C ARG A 34 9.87 3.97 -1.83
N GLU A 35 10.99 3.99 -2.56
CA GLU A 35 11.49 5.17 -3.29
C GLU A 35 10.81 5.39 -4.66
N TYR A 36 9.86 4.55 -5.06
CA TYR A 36 9.19 4.70 -6.35
C TYR A 36 8.16 5.82 -6.30
N ALA A 37 8.05 6.59 -7.39
CA ALA A 37 7.02 7.59 -7.53
C ALA A 37 5.61 6.96 -7.39
N PRO A 38 4.69 7.55 -6.60
CA PRO A 38 3.36 6.99 -6.37
C PRO A 38 2.59 6.65 -7.66
N ALA A 39 2.73 7.48 -8.70
CA ALA A 39 2.10 7.25 -10.01
C ALA A 39 2.61 5.97 -10.71
N SER A 40 3.89 5.64 -10.56
CA SER A 40 4.49 4.42 -11.10
C SER A 40 4.01 3.18 -10.37
N LEU A 41 3.85 3.26 -9.05
CA LEU A 41 3.31 2.17 -8.23
C LEU A 41 1.85 1.91 -8.56
N ARG A 42 1.01 2.95 -8.56
CA ARG A 42 -0.44 2.83 -8.87
C ARG A 42 -0.69 2.23 -10.25
N ARG A 43 0.11 2.57 -11.26
CA ARG A 43 0.02 1.98 -12.61
C ARG A 43 0.28 0.47 -12.65
N ARG A 44 1.12 -0.05 -11.74
CA ARG A 44 1.47 -1.49 -11.69
C ARG A 44 0.51 -2.30 -10.83
N LEU A 45 -0.22 -1.65 -9.94
CA LEU A 45 -1.19 -2.28 -9.03
C LEU A 45 -2.61 -2.34 -9.63
N ARG A 46 -2.86 -1.65 -10.76
CA ARG A 46 -4.11 -1.68 -11.51
C ARG A 46 -4.18 -2.86 -12.47
#